data_AF-G5IFN7-F1
#
_entry.id   AF-G5IFN7-F1
#
_cell.length_a   1.000
_cell.length_b   1.000
_cell.length_c   1.000
_cell.angle_alpha   90.00
_cell.angle_beta   90.00
_cell.angle_gamma   90.00
#
_symmetry.space_group_name_H-M   'P 1'
#
loop_
_entity.id
_entity.type
_entity.pdbx_description
1 polymer ?
#
loop_
_entity_poly.entity_id
_entity_poly.type
_entity_poly.pdbx_seq_one_letter_code
_entity_poly.pdbx_strand_id
1 'polypeptide(L)'
;MEAGTFKDLIVEAYKKSKEGNLVGILYGAISTCGFSDITDIEEFLEIGNPDMLHLKSKLTDMEADIYKWELENYKVKASERTIYVKLKDKPEQPFMY
;
A
#
# COMPACT_ATOMS: atom_id res chain seq x y z
N MET A 1 15.07 -11.97 -1.78
CA MET A 1 13.86 -11.14 -1.88
C MET A 1 14.35 -9.70 -1.95
N GLU A 2 14.19 -9.05 -3.10
CA GLU A 2 14.48 -7.61 -3.18
C GLU A 2 13.43 -6.88 -2.36
N ALA A 3 13.86 -6.08 -1.39
CA ALA A 3 12.97 -5.25 -0.61
C ALA A 3 12.55 -4.06 -1.46
N GLY A 4 11.32 -4.09 -1.97
CA GLY A 4 10.78 -2.93 -2.68
C GLY A 4 10.63 -1.75 -1.71
N THR A 5 10.80 -0.54 -2.23
CA THR A 5 10.65 0.70 -1.48
C THR A 5 9.19 0.94 -1.08
N PHE A 6 8.96 1.93 -0.20
CA PHE A 6 7.61 2.38 0.13
C PHE A 6 6.81 2.83 -1.11
N LYS A 7 7.47 3.44 -2.10
CA LYS A 7 6.82 3.81 -3.37
C LYS A 7 6.42 2.56 -4.17
N ASP A 8 7.27 1.54 -4.20
CA ASP A 8 6.97 0.28 -4.90
C ASP A 8 5.79 -0.43 -4.25
N LEU A 9 5.70 -0.44 -2.91
CA LEU A 9 4.53 -0.94 -2.18
C LEU A 9 3.25 -0.20 -2.60
N ILE A 10 3.29 1.13 -2.67
CA ILE A 10 2.13 1.93 -3.08
C ILE A 10 1.70 1.57 -4.50
N VAL A 11 2.63 1.51 -5.45
CA VAL A 11 2.33 1.18 -6.85
C VAL A 11 1.74 -0.22 -6.97
N GLU A 12 2.31 -1.21 -6.28
CA GLU A 12 1.78 -2.57 -6.25
C GLU A 12 0.38 -2.63 -5.64
N ALA A 13 0.17 -2.03 -4.46
CA ALA A 13 -1.13 -1.97 -3.82
C ALA A 13 -2.18 -1.25 -4.68
N TYR A 14 -1.80 -0.15 -5.35
CA TYR A 14 -2.67 0.58 -6.28
C TYR A 14 -3.10 -0.30 -7.45
N LYS A 15 -2.16 -1.00 -8.11
CA LYS A 15 -2.45 -1.94 -9.20
C LYS A 15 -3.40 -3.05 -8.72
N LYS A 16 -3.15 -3.62 -7.54
CA LYS A 16 -3.98 -4.67 -6.95
C LYS A 16 -5.35 -4.19 -6.50
N SER A 17 -5.49 -2.94 -6.09
CA SER A 17 -6.79 -2.36 -5.74
C SER A 17 -7.79 -2.31 -6.90
N LYS A 18 -7.31 -2.33 -8.16
CA LYS A 18 -8.18 -2.41 -9.33
C LYS A 18 -8.90 -3.75 -9.46
N GLU A 19 -8.47 -4.79 -8.73
CA GLU A 19 -9.19 -6.06 -8.58
C GLU A 19 -10.42 -5.94 -7.64
N GLY A 20 -10.55 -4.80 -6.93
CA GLY A 20 -11.76 -4.38 -6.20
C GLY A 20 -11.75 -4.65 -4.68
N ASN A 21 -10.86 -5.51 -4.21
CA ASN A 21 -10.82 -5.97 -2.81
C ASN A 21 -9.82 -5.23 -1.91
N LEU A 22 -8.98 -4.34 -2.47
CA LEU A 22 -8.17 -3.44 -1.67
C LEU A 22 -8.69 -2.01 -1.75
N VAL A 23 -8.61 -1.32 -0.62
CA VAL A 23 -8.75 0.13 -0.52
C VAL A 23 -7.41 0.67 -0.06
N GLY A 24 -6.89 1.68 -0.76
CA GLY A 24 -5.73 2.42 -0.32
C GLY A 24 -6.01 3.90 -0.28
N ILE A 25 -5.48 4.58 0.74
CA ILE A 25 -5.52 6.03 0.87
C ILE A 25 -4.09 6.50 1.12
N LEU A 26 -3.63 7.43 0.30
CA LEU A 26 -2.32 8.05 0.43
C LEU A 26 -2.45 9.38 1.16
N TYR A 27 -1.58 9.57 2.14
CA TYR A 27 -1.44 10.82 2.86
C TYR A 27 -0.07 11.38 2.51
N GLY A 28 -0.07 12.56 1.90
CA GLY A 28 1.12 13.36 1.68
C GLY A 28 1.03 14.69 2.39
N ALA A 29 2.09 15.49 2.26
CA ALA A 29 2.19 16.77 2.95
C ALA A 29 1.12 17.80 2.50
N ILE A 30 0.59 17.65 1.28
CA ILE A 30 -0.28 18.62 0.63
C ILE A 30 -1.73 18.10 0.52
N SER A 31 -1.92 16.79 0.40
CA SER A 31 -3.25 16.21 0.17
C SER A 31 -3.37 14.78 0.68
N THR A 32 -4.62 14.36 0.87
CA THR A 32 -5.02 12.98 1.12
C THR A 32 -5.86 12.52 -0.07
N CYS A 33 -5.48 11.42 -0.71
CA CYS A 33 -6.18 10.90 -1.89
C CYS A 33 -6.40 9.39 -1.78
N GLY A 34 -7.63 8.94 -2.07
CA GLY A 34 -7.93 7.52 -2.23
C GLY A 34 -7.41 6.99 -3.57
N PHE A 35 -7.08 5.70 -3.63
CA PHE A 35 -6.73 5.01 -4.89
C PHE A 35 -7.84 5.09 -5.95
N SER A 36 -9.09 5.32 -5.56
CA SER A 36 -10.21 5.55 -6.48
C SER A 36 -10.09 6.87 -7.25
N ASP A 37 -9.46 7.87 -6.63
CA ASP A 37 -9.42 9.24 -7.13
C ASP A 37 -8.12 9.53 -7.90
N ILE A 38 -7.14 8.63 -7.80
CA ILE A 38 -5.86 8.70 -8.49
C ILE A 38 -6.00 8.04 -9.86
N THR A 39 -5.78 8.80 -10.92
CA THR A 39 -5.76 8.32 -12.31
C THR A 39 -4.37 7.83 -12.71
N ASP A 40 -3.33 8.59 -12.36
CA ASP A 40 -1.93 8.27 -12.58
C ASP A 40 -1.19 8.22 -11.23
N ILE A 41 -0.74 7.02 -10.85
CA ILE A 41 -0.06 6.80 -9.57
C ILE A 41 1.38 7.29 -9.58
N GLU A 42 2.06 7.24 -10.73
CA GLU A 42 3.47 7.63 -10.80
C GLU A 42 3.58 9.15 -10.71
N GLU A 43 2.78 9.89 -11.47
CA GLU A 43 2.69 11.35 -11.38
C GLU A 43 2.30 11.80 -9.96
N PHE A 44 1.33 11.11 -9.34
CA PHE A 44 0.93 11.41 -7.96
C PHE A 44 2.08 11.22 -6.96
N LEU A 45 2.89 10.17 -7.10
CA LEU A 45 4.02 9.89 -6.22
C LEU A 45 5.21 10.84 -6.41
N GLU A 46 5.34 11.45 -7.58
CA GLU A 46 6.36 12.49 -7.84
C GLU A 46 6.00 13.81 -7.15
N ILE A 47 4.75 14.24 -7.26
CA ILE A 47 4.29 15.55 -6.77
C ILE A 47 3.87 15.49 -5.30
N GLY A 48 3.08 14.48 -4.92
CA GLY A 48 2.44 14.39 -3.60
C GLY A 48 3.37 13.94 -2.48
N ASN A 49 4.47 13.27 -2.82
CA ASN A 49 5.47 12.72 -1.90
C ASN A 49 4.84 12.15 -0.61
N PRO A 50 3.94 11.14 -0.72
CA PRO A 50 3.26 10.59 0.44
C PRO A 50 4.23 9.92 1.40
N ASP A 51 3.93 10.04 2.69
CA ASP A 51 4.69 9.44 3.78
C ASP A 51 3.89 8.39 4.56
N MET A 52 2.58 8.28 4.30
CA MET A 52 1.72 7.24 4.87
C MET A 52 0.75 6.65 3.83
N LEU A 53 0.62 5.33 3.86
CA LEU A 53 -0.37 4.56 3.12
C LEU A 53 -1.30 3.89 4.14
N HIS A 54 -2.58 4.28 4.14
CA HIS A 54 -3.61 3.45 4.76
C HIS A 54 -4.00 2.37 3.76
N LEU A 55 -3.88 1.10 4.16
CA LEU A 55 -4.23 -0.04 3.31
C LEU A 55 -5.26 -0.91 4.02
N LYS A 56 -6.33 -1.27 3.32
CA LYS A 56 -7.40 -2.14 3.83
C LYS A 56 -7.76 -3.23 2.83
N SER A 57 -7.83 -4.46 3.32
CA SER A 57 -8.43 -5.60 2.62
C SER A 57 -9.91 -5.70 2.96
N LYS A 58 -10.78 -5.62 1.94
CA LYS A 58 -12.23 -5.82 2.08
C LYS A 58 -12.62 -7.29 2.32
N LEU A 59 -11.72 -8.23 2.04
CA LEU A 59 -11.99 -9.66 2.19
C LEU A 59 -11.78 -10.15 3.62
N THR A 60 -10.89 -9.51 4.36
CA THR A 60 -10.47 -9.94 5.70
C THR A 60 -10.71 -8.88 6.77
N ASP A 61 -11.18 -7.70 6.37
CA ASP A 61 -11.27 -6.48 7.19
C ASP A 61 -9.93 -6.05 7.83
N MET A 62 -8.81 -6.62 7.37
CA MET A 62 -7.47 -6.23 7.80
C MET A 62 -7.15 -4.83 7.27
N GLU A 63 -6.76 -3.94 8.16
CA GLU A 63 -6.32 -2.58 7.82
C GLU A 63 -5.10 -2.17 8.63
N ALA A 64 -4.25 -1.33 8.03
CA ALA A 64 -3.14 -0.71 8.73
C ALA A 64 -2.75 0.62 8.09
N ASP A 65 -2.27 1.52 8.93
CA ASP A 65 -1.51 2.69 8.51
C ASP A 65 -0.03 2.31 8.43
N ILE A 66 0.55 2.48 7.24
CA ILE A 66 1.93 2.12 6.91
C ILE A 66 2.69 3.41 6.66
N TYR A 67 3.53 3.81 7.61
CA TYR A 67 4.42 4.94 7.43
C TYR A 67 5.69 4.53 6.67
N LYS A 68 6.19 5.43 5.82
CA LYS A 68 7.41 5.24 5.04
C LYS A 68 8.62 4.80 5.88
N TRP A 69 8.75 5.34 7.10
CA TRP A 69 9.87 5.02 8.01
C TRP A 69 9.63 3.76 8.86
N GLU A 70 8.42 3.22 8.89
CA GLU A 70 8.07 1.98 9.61
C GLU A 70 8.17 0.74 8.74
N LEU A 71 8.06 0.89 7.42
CA LEU A 71 8.19 -0.20 6.46
C LEU A 71 9.60 -0.81 6.52
N GLU A 72 9.68 -2.10 6.84
CA GLU A 72 10.92 -2.87 6.69
C GLU A 72 10.98 -3.53 5.32
N ASN A 73 9.88 -4.20 4.93
CA ASN A 73 9.79 -4.92 3.67
C ASN A 73 8.32 -5.20 3.30
N TYR A 74 8.08 -5.58 2.05
CA TYR A 74 6.84 -6.21 1.62
C TYR A 74 7.11 -7.32 0.62
N LYS A 75 6.15 -8.23 0.46
CA LYS A 75 6.17 -9.24 -0.60
C LYS A 75 4.77 -9.44 -1.16
N VAL A 76 4.68 -9.63 -2.46
CA VAL A 76 3.43 -10.00 -3.13
C VAL A 76 3.44 -11.50 -3.39
N LYS A 77 2.44 -12.22 -2.87
CA LYS A 77 2.26 -13.64 -3.14
C LYS A 77 1.03 -13.82 -4.02
N ALA A 78 1.25 -13.78 -5.33
CA ALA A 78 0.17 -13.80 -6.32
C ALA A 78 -0.71 -15.07 -6.23
N SER A 79 -0.14 -16.22 -5.88
CA SER A 79 -0.88 -17.47 -5.67
C SER A 79 -1.88 -17.40 -4.51
N GLU A 80 -1.67 -16.50 -3.56
CA GLU A 80 -2.56 -16.26 -2.42
C GLU A 80 -3.35 -14.95 -2.55
N ARG A 81 -3.16 -14.21 -3.66
CA ARG A 81 -3.71 -12.86 -3.85
C ARG A 81 -3.50 -11.96 -2.63
N THR A 82 -2.29 -11.99 -2.07
CA THR A 82 -2.01 -11.31 -0.81
C THR A 82 -0.73 -10.48 -0.90
N ILE A 83 -0.80 -9.24 -0.41
CA ILE A 83 0.36 -8.40 -0.11
C ILE A 83 0.67 -8.60 1.37
N TYR A 84 1.87 -9.08 1.67
CA TYR A 84 2.37 -9.18 3.03
C TYR A 84 3.26 -7.98 3.31
N VAL A 85 2.94 -7.22 4.35
CA VAL A 85 3.70 -6.04 4.77
C VAL A 85 4.36 -6.32 6.11
N LYS A 86 5.67 -6.10 6.20
CA LYS A 86 6.44 -6.21 7.43
C LYS A 86 6.85 -4.81 7.90
N LEU A 87 6.41 -4.46 9.10
CA LEU A 87 6.76 -3.22 9.79
C LEU A 87 7.72 -3.54 10.96
N LYS A 88 8.54 -2.55 11.35
CA LYS A 88 9.64 -2.71 12.33
C LYS A 88 9.23 -3.46 13.61
N ASP A 89 8.16 -3.01 14.24
CA ASP A 89 7.75 -3.52 15.55
C ASP A 89 6.43 -4.30 15.53
N LYS A 90 5.98 -4.74 14.34
CA LYS A 90 4.70 -5.45 14.18
C LYS A 90 4.90 -6.80 13.49
N PRO A 91 4.06 -7.81 13.77
CA PRO A 91 4.04 -9.03 12.96
C PRO A 91 3.78 -8.71 11.49
N GLU A 92 4.18 -9.60 10.59
CA GLU A 92 3.86 -9.47 9.16
C GLU A 92 2.33 -9.47 8.96
N GLN A 93 1.83 -8.48 8.24
CA GLN A 93 0.40 -8.23 8.06
C GLN A 93 -0.04 -8.64 6.65
N PRO A 94 -1.04 -9.54 6.52
CA PRO A 94 -1.57 -9.96 5.22
C PRO A 94 -2.71 -9.05 4.74
N PHE A 95 -2.60 -8.54 3.52
CA PHE A 95 -3.65 -7.76 2.85
C PHE A 95 -4.09 -8.49 1.58
N MET A 96 -5.24 -9.18 1.66
CA MET A 96 -5.80 -9.93 0.53
C MET A 96 -6.49 -9.01 -0.48
N TYR A 97 -6.36 -9.31 -1.77
CA TYR A 97 -6.89 -8.54 -2.90
C TYR A 97 -7.62 -9.39 -3.95
#